data_AF-A0A934TPZ2-F1
#
_entry.id   AF-A0A934TPZ2-F1
#
_cell.length_a   1.000
_cell.length_b   1.000
_cell.length_c   1.000
_cell.angle_alpha   90.00
_cell.angle_beta   90.00
_cell.angle_gamma   90.00
#
_symmetry.space_group_name_H-M   'P 1'
#
loop_
_entity.id
_entity.type
_entity.pdbx_description
1 polymer ?
#
loop_
_entity_poly.entity_id
_entity_poly.type
_entity_poly.pdbx_seq_one_letter_code
_entity_poly.pdbx_strand_id
1 'polypeptide(L)' 'MDALRFNVFGRIFLVRREGELWQAYAVGADGKQLPAGFVIPDFIEDAELEQYLFDLFHENATPGHGDVRRIP' A
#
# COMPACT_ATOMS: atom_id res chain seq x y z
N MET A 1 7.13 -12.96 8.78
CA MET A 1 6.85 -11.54 8.56
C MET A 1 6.08 -11.48 7.26
N ASP A 2 4.76 -11.38 7.36
CA ASP A 2 3.90 -11.44 6.19
C ASP A 2 3.94 -10.08 5.49
N ALA A 3 4.39 -10.09 4.24
CA ALA A 3 4.37 -8.91 3.40
C ALA A 3 3.03 -8.86 2.69
N LEU A 4 2.34 -7.73 2.81
CA LEU A 4 1.03 -7.48 2.25
C LEU A 4 1.20 -6.68 0.96
N ARG A 5 0.52 -7.09 -0.11
CA ARG A 5 0.51 -6.34 -1.36
C ARG A 5 -0.82 -5.68 -1.57
N PHE A 6 -0.79 -4.45 -2.05
CA PHE A 6 -1.96 -3.66 -2.37
C PHE A 6 -1.85 -3.13 -3.79
N ASN A 7 -2.94 -3.26 -4.54
CA ASN A 7 -3.19 -2.44 -5.71
C ASN A 7 -3.92 -1.18 -5.23
N VAL A 8 -3.26 -0.04 -5.34
CA VAL A 8 -3.77 1.28 -4.97
C VAL A 8 -3.97 2.08 -6.25
N PHE A 9 -5.20 2.13 -6.75
CA PHE A 9 -5.56 2.86 -7.98
C PHE A 9 -4.65 2.53 -9.18
N GLY A 10 -4.24 1.25 -9.32
CA GLY A 10 -3.40 0.76 -10.41
C GLY A 10 -1.90 0.74 -10.10
N ARG A 11 -1.45 1.26 -8.95
CA ARG A 11 -0.06 1.18 -8.46
C ARG A 11 0.08 0.06 -7.45
N ILE A 12 1.19 -0.67 -7.48
CA ILE A 12 1.43 -1.76 -6.53
C ILE A 12 2.32 -1.28 -5.40
N PHE A 13 1.87 -1.50 -4.17
CA PHE A 13 2.66 -1.29 -2.96
C PHE A 13 2.82 -2.59 -2.19
N LEU A 14 4.02 -2.81 -1.65
CA LEU A 14 4.32 -3.83 -0.66
C LEU A 14 4.41 -3.15 0.71
N VAL A 15 3.61 -3.60 1.65
CA VAL A 15 3.59 -3.13 3.04
C VAL A 15 3.95 -4.27 3.95
N ARG A 16 4.89 -4.06 4.88
CA ARG A 16 5.28 -5.07 5.88
C ARG A 16 5.60 -4.42 7.22
N ARG A 17 5.38 -5.16 8.30
CA ARG A 17 5.88 -4.80 9.64
C ARG A 17 7.38 -5.00 9.71
N GLU A 18 8.11 -3.97 10.11
CA GLU A 18 9.51 -4.04 10.57
C GLU A 18 9.55 -3.56 12.02
N GLY A 19 9.55 -4.51 12.95
CA GLY A 19 9.30 -4.20 14.37
C GLY A 19 7.86 -3.73 14.58
N GLU A 20 7.71 -2.59 15.25
CA GLU A 20 6.41 -1.95 15.51
C GLU A 20 5.96 -1.04 14.36
N LEU A 21 6.82 -0.79 13.36
CA LEU A 21 6.55 0.18 12.30
C LEU A 21 6.15 -0.51 11.00
N TRP A 22 5.28 0.17 10.25
CA TRP A 22 4.97 -0.20 8.88
C TRP A 22 6.00 0.38 7.92
N GLN A 23 6.40 -0.43 6.95
CA GLN A 23 7.26 -0.01 5.85
C GLN A 23 6.55 -0.24 4.52
N ALA A 24 6.53 0.78 3.69
CA ALA A 24 5.88 0.77 2.39
C ALA A 24 6.91 0.91 1.26
N TYR A 25 6.78 0.04 0.27
CA TYR A 25 7.61 0.03 -0.93
C TYR A 25 6.73 0.06 -2.17
N ALA A 26 7.01 0.98 -3.10
CA ALA A 26 6.45 0.94 -4.45
C ALA A 26 7.09 -0.23 -5.22
N VAL A 27 6.27 -1.02 -5.90
CA VAL A 27 6.71 -2.15 -6.72
C VAL A 27 6.59 -1.79 -8.19
N GLY A 28 7.72 -1.71 -8.88
CA GLY A 28 7.79 -1.46 -10.31
C GLY A 28 7.33 -2.66 -11.14
N ALA A 29 7.07 -2.43 -12.44
CA ALA A 29 6.69 -3.50 -13.38
C ALA A 29 7.79 -4.57 -13.56
N ASP A 30 9.04 -4.22 -13.27
CA ASP A 30 10.20 -5.13 -13.26
C ASP A 30 10.38 -5.85 -11.90
N GLY A 31 9.43 -5.68 -10.97
CA GLY A 31 9.44 -6.27 -9.64
C GLY A 31 10.35 -5.57 -8.63
N LYS A 32 11.09 -4.52 -9.03
CA LYS A 32 11.95 -3.77 -8.11
C LYS A 32 11.12 -3.03 -7.07
N GLN A 33 11.67 -2.95 -5.86
CA GLN A 33 11.06 -2.26 -4.72
C GLN A 33 11.85 -1.01 -4.39
N LEU A 34 11.13 0.11 -4.24
CA LEU A 34 11.69 1.39 -3.80
C LEU A 34 10.85 1.93 -2.63
N PRO A 35 11.43 2.62 -1.64
CA PRO A 35 10.66 3.26 -0.58
C PRO A 35 9.52 4.12 -1.17
N ALA A 36 8.30 3.91 -0.68
CA ALA A 36 7.11 4.48 -1.32
C ALA A 36 6.92 5.99 -1.07
N GLY A 37 7.71 6.59 -0.18
CA GLY A 37 7.69 8.03 0.09
C GLY A 37 6.52 8.51 0.97
N PHE A 38 5.79 7.59 1.60
CA PHE A 38 4.75 7.87 2.60
C PHE A 38 4.95 7.00 3.84
N VAL A 39 4.32 7.40 4.95
CA VAL A 39 4.38 6.73 6.25
C VAL A 39 3.00 6.19 6.59
N ILE A 40 2.92 4.96 7.08
CA ILE A 40 1.71 4.40 7.68
C ILE A 40 1.90 4.45 9.21
N PRO A 41 1.00 5.10 9.97
CA PRO A 41 1.09 5.14 11.42
C PRO A 41 1.09 3.74 12.03
N ASP A 42 1.84 3.54 13.11
CA ASP A 42 2.02 2.25 13.80
C ASP A 42 0.72 1.63 14.32
N PHE A 43 -0.23 2.48 14.75
CA PHE A 43 -1.54 2.09 15.25
C PHE A 43 -2.50 1.56 14.17
N ILE A 44 -2.20 1.72 12.88
CA ILE A 44 -3.02 1.16 11.80
C ILE A 44 -2.89 -0.36 11.85
N GLU A 45 -4.01 -1.07 11.96
CA GLU A 45 -4.05 -2.52 11.92
C GLU A 45 -4.04 -3.05 10.48
N ASP A 46 -3.62 -4.31 10.29
CA ASP A 46 -3.58 -4.97 8.98
C ASP A 46 -4.92 -4.89 8.22
N ALA A 47 -6.03 -4.95 8.95
CA ALA A 47 -7.39 -4.88 8.40
C ALA A 47 -7.78 -3.46 7.94
N GLU A 48 -7.10 -2.43 8.44
CA GLU A 48 -7.38 -1.03 8.12
C GLU A 48 -6.51 -0.49 6.98
N LEU A 49 -5.48 -1.24 6.56
CA LEU A 49 -4.54 -0.81 5.53
C LEU A 49 -5.20 -0.47 4.19
N GLU A 50 -6.23 -1.22 3.76
CA GLU A 50 -6.95 -0.91 2.53
C GLU A 50 -7.64 0.46 2.61
N GLN A 51 -8.37 0.71 3.70
CA GLN A 51 -9.08 1.97 3.93
C GLN A 51 -8.08 3.13 4.08
N TYR A 52 -7.01 2.93 4.85
CA TYR A 52 -5.97 3.93 5.03
C TYR A 52 -5.34 4.35 3.69
N LEU A 53 -4.98 3.37 2.85
CA LEU A 53 -4.40 3.63 1.53
C LEU A 53 -5.42 4.28 0.58
N PHE A 54 -6.69 3.90 0.67
CA PHE A 54 -7.77 4.54 -0.09
C PHE A 54 -7.87 6.02 0.28
N ASP A 55 -7.97 6.34 1.57
CA ASP A 55 -8.10 7.72 2.05
C ASP A 55 -6.87 8.57 1.71
N LEU A 56 -5.68 7.99 1.84
CA LEU A 56 -4.42 8.68 1.53
C LEU A 56 -4.27 9.02 0.04
N PHE A 57 -4.77 8.16 -0.87
CA PHE A 57 -4.53 8.27 -2.30
C PHE A 57 -5.77 8.52 -3.16
N HIS A 58 -6.94 8.81 -2.59
CA HIS A 58 -8.21 8.91 -3.33
C HIS A 58 -8.18 9.89 -4.52
N GLU A 59 -7.34 10.93 -4.46
CA GLU A 59 -7.13 11.87 -5.58
C GLU A 59 -6.48 11.22 -6.82
N ASN A 60 -5.87 10.04 -6.68
CA ASN A 60 -5.26 9.28 -7.76
C ASN A 60 -6.25 8.29 -8.42
N ALA A 61 -7.49 8.22 -7.93
CA ALA A 61 -8.54 7.39 -8.52
C ALA A 61 -8.85 7.82 -9.96
N THR A 62 -9.01 6.84 -10.84
CA THR A 62 -9.44 7.06 -12.23
C THR A 62 -10.64 6.18 -12.55
N PRO A 63 -11.42 6.45 -13.62
CA PRO A 63 -12.55 5.61 -13.98
C PRO A 63 -12.23 4.12 -14.16
N GLY A 64 -10.98 3.78 -14.54
CA GLY A 64 -10.52 2.39 -14.68
C GLY A 64 -9.84 1.80 -13.44
N HIS A 65 -9.46 2.65 -12.48
CA HIS A 65 -8.80 2.26 -11.24
C HIS A 65 -9.34 3.13 -10.11
N GLY A 66 -10.53 2.81 -9.64
CA GLY A 66 -11.26 3.60 -8.63
C GLY A 66 -11.25 2.99 -7.23
N ASP A 67 -10.38 2.00 -6.99
CA ASP A 67 -10.43 1.20 -5.77
C ASP A 67 -9.03 0.82 -5.27
N VAL A 68 -8.95 0.44 -3.99
CA VAL A 68 -7.77 -0.12 -3.34
C VAL A 68 -8.07 -1.54 -2.88
N ARG A 69 -7.20 -2.50 -3.21
CA ARG A 69 -7.40 -3.91 -2.88
C ARG A 69 -6.11 -4.58 -2.47
N ARG A 70 -6.17 -5.40 -1.43
CA ARG A 70 -5.13 -6.38 -1.12
C ARG A 70 -5.11 -7.43 -2.22
N ILE A 71 -3.91 -7.78 -2.65
CA ILE A 71 -3.67 -8.77 -3.71
C ILE A 71 -2.74 -9.88 -3.19
N PRO A 72 -2.80 -11.09 -3.78
CA PRO A 72 -1.90 -12.19 -3.43
C PRO A 72 -0.40 -11.87 -3.60
#